data_AF-A0A9D7H450-F1
#
_entry.id   AF-A0A9D7H450-F1
#
_cell.length_a   1.000
_cell.length_b   1.000
_cell.length_c   1.000
_cell.angle_alpha   90.00
_cell.angle_beta   90.00
_cell.angle_gamma   90.00
#
_symmetry.space_group_name_H-M   'P 1'
#
loop_
_entity.id
_entity.type
_entity.pdbx_description
1 polymer ?
#
loop_
_entity_poly.entity_id
_entity_poly.type
_entity_poly.pdbx_seq_one_letter_code
_entity_poly.pdbx_strand_id
1 'polypeptide(L)'
;MNRFRTTRLPSSLSQDNSSNTATGGASASVMLARSLAAVASSEAMPGWRTYRAEVERSRCRCDSTEQVPSAMLEELRKLGARAEPSCGAGARGLSWSNGAPIVPARLTAALASFVDDYGGPFPWEFSPEEAVGALLNEVRERAPASLTIPRQLALAVGATGDLFSAVVLLHATLRWLARGRDARAYPTMAPMSIAERVRAGASVAPFRPEESPDGDPLGDAYHYWAMAAAGMFRSRIASEASRALFGALFWSAPWLMSAVRRGIFRRTLFYGNHATVDRLGLSHGIALSSEVTPRPG
;
A
#
# COMPACT_ATOMS: atom_id res chain seq x y z
N MET A 1 -42.49 8.79 22.72
CA MET A 1 -42.27 7.68 21.77
C MET A 1 -42.24 8.26 20.35
N ASN A 2 -41.07 8.66 19.86
CA ASN A 2 -40.91 9.26 18.53
C ASN A 2 -40.20 8.27 17.59
N ARG A 3 -40.90 7.88 16.51
CA ARG A 3 -40.41 7.02 15.43
C ARG A 3 -39.50 7.83 14.51
N PHE A 4 -38.24 7.42 14.38
CA PHE A 4 -37.35 7.93 13.33
C PHE A 4 -37.61 7.19 12.01
N ARG A 5 -37.95 7.96 10.97
CA ARG A 5 -38.00 7.53 9.57
C ARG A 5 -36.57 7.30 9.06
N THR A 6 -36.28 6.09 8.61
CA THR A 6 -35.12 5.76 7.78
C THR A 6 -35.42 6.12 6.33
N THR A 7 -34.70 7.09 5.76
CA THR A 7 -34.65 7.34 4.32
C THR A 7 -33.79 6.28 3.65
N ARG A 8 -34.41 5.38 2.87
CA ARG A 8 -33.72 4.49 1.93
C ARG A 8 -33.28 5.30 0.71
N LEU A 9 -32.02 5.16 0.30
CA LEU A 9 -31.58 5.55 -1.03
C LEU A 9 -32.13 4.56 -2.07
N PRO A 10 -32.51 5.00 -3.29
CA PRO A 10 -33.18 4.14 -4.25
C PRO A 10 -32.22 3.13 -4.89
N SER A 11 -32.64 1.87 -4.89
CA SER A 11 -32.11 0.77 -5.67
C SER A 11 -32.74 0.77 -7.06
N SER A 12 -32.08 1.37 -8.06
CA SER A 12 -32.41 1.12 -9.47
C SER A 12 -31.29 1.61 -10.38
N LEU A 13 -30.37 0.71 -10.71
CA LEU A 13 -29.71 0.72 -12.02
C LEU A 13 -29.93 -0.68 -12.60
N SER A 14 -31.12 -0.85 -13.17
CA SER A 14 -31.47 -1.96 -14.03
C SER A 14 -30.63 -1.94 -15.29
N GLN A 15 -30.29 -3.13 -15.72
CA GLN A 15 -29.63 -3.48 -16.96
C GLN A 15 -30.35 -2.86 -18.16
N ASP A 16 -29.60 -2.18 -19.03
CA ASP A 16 -29.96 -2.04 -20.44
C ASP A 16 -28.77 -2.48 -21.29
N ASN A 17 -28.98 -3.63 -21.94
CA ASN A 17 -28.13 -4.18 -22.98
C ASN A 17 -28.40 -3.41 -24.27
N SER A 18 -27.47 -2.57 -24.68
CA SER A 18 -27.39 -2.07 -26.05
C SER A 18 -25.95 -1.69 -26.37
N SER A 19 -25.33 -2.50 -27.21
CA SER A 19 -24.17 -2.20 -28.06
C SER A 19 -23.62 -0.77 -27.98
N ASN A 20 -22.47 -0.59 -27.32
CA ASN A 20 -21.61 0.55 -27.60
C ASN A 20 -20.13 0.20 -27.40
N THR A 21 -19.48 -0.05 -28.53
CA THR A 21 -18.03 -0.10 -28.73
C THR A 21 -17.42 1.29 -28.52
N ALA A 22 -17.30 1.70 -27.26
CA ALA A 22 -16.47 2.80 -26.78
C ALA A 22 -16.40 2.68 -25.26
N THR A 23 -15.50 1.84 -24.76
CA THR A 23 -15.37 1.57 -23.32
C THR A 23 -14.95 2.85 -22.60
N GLY A 24 -15.94 3.50 -21.99
CA GLY A 24 -15.83 4.64 -21.09
C GLY A 24 -15.05 4.30 -19.83
N GLY A 25 -13.73 4.23 -19.96
CA GLY A 25 -12.84 4.25 -18.81
C GLY A 25 -13.02 5.58 -18.08
N ALA A 26 -13.52 5.52 -16.85
CA ALA A 26 -13.39 6.66 -15.93
C ALA A 26 -11.93 7.12 -15.99
N SER A 27 -11.70 8.42 -16.22
CA SER A 27 -10.33 8.93 -16.33
C SER A 27 -9.52 8.50 -15.09
N ALA A 28 -8.22 8.27 -15.24
CA ALA A 28 -7.37 7.87 -14.12
C ALA A 28 -7.57 8.78 -12.88
N SER A 29 -7.86 10.05 -13.11
CA SER A 29 -8.20 11.05 -12.09
C SER A 29 -9.49 10.73 -11.32
N VAL A 30 -10.54 10.25 -11.97
CA VAL A 30 -11.81 9.85 -11.32
C VAL A 30 -11.61 8.59 -10.47
N MET A 31 -10.89 7.60 -10.99
CA MET A 31 -10.58 6.36 -10.26
C MET A 31 -9.71 6.65 -9.03
N LEU A 32 -8.76 7.56 -9.18
CA LEU A 32 -7.88 7.98 -8.10
C LEU A 32 -8.62 8.83 -7.06
N ALA A 33 -9.50 9.75 -7.47
CA ALA A 33 -10.36 10.49 -6.55
C ALA A 33 -11.30 9.56 -5.77
N ARG A 34 -11.90 8.56 -6.42
CA ARG A 34 -12.71 7.53 -5.76
C ARG A 34 -11.90 6.69 -4.76
N SER A 35 -10.68 6.33 -5.14
CA SER A 35 -9.75 5.59 -4.27
C SER A 35 -9.39 6.41 -3.03
N LEU A 36 -9.03 7.68 -3.20
CA LEU A 36 -8.75 8.59 -2.09
C LEU A 36 -9.96 8.80 -1.18
N ALA A 37 -11.16 8.94 -1.76
CA ALA A 37 -12.40 9.08 -1.01
C ALA A 37 -12.72 7.82 -0.19
N ALA A 38 -12.54 6.62 -0.77
CA ALA A 38 -12.74 5.34 -0.08
C ALA A 38 -11.78 5.18 1.11
N VAL A 39 -10.49 5.46 0.91
CA VAL A 39 -9.51 5.40 2.01
C VAL A 39 -9.80 6.45 3.07
N ALA A 40 -10.25 7.64 2.69
CA ALA A 40 -10.63 8.70 3.63
C ALA A 40 -11.89 8.36 4.42
N SER A 41 -12.85 7.60 3.85
CA SER A 41 -14.07 7.18 4.52
C SER A 41 -13.93 5.94 5.40
N SER A 42 -12.79 5.23 5.30
CA SER A 42 -12.67 3.92 5.94
C SER A 42 -12.84 3.91 7.45
N GLU A 43 -13.54 2.88 7.92
CA GLU A 43 -13.72 2.66 9.35
C GLU A 43 -12.39 2.42 10.06
N ALA A 44 -12.34 2.79 11.34
CA ALA A 44 -11.18 2.48 12.14
C ALA A 44 -11.01 0.96 12.24
N MET A 45 -9.77 0.48 12.16
CA MET A 45 -9.44 -0.93 12.34
C MET A 45 -10.10 -1.46 13.64
N PRO A 46 -10.90 -2.54 13.59
CA PRO A 46 -11.49 -3.06 14.81
C PRO A 46 -10.43 -3.53 15.81
N GLY A 47 -10.65 -3.24 17.09
CA GLY A 47 -9.68 -3.49 18.15
C GLY A 47 -8.46 -2.54 18.16
N TRP A 48 -8.49 -1.43 17.41
CA TRP A 48 -7.37 -0.48 17.32
C TRP A 48 -6.88 0.02 18.69
N ARG A 49 -7.78 0.24 19.65
CA ARG A 49 -7.39 0.74 21.00
C ARG A 49 -6.51 -0.26 21.74
N THR A 50 -6.87 -1.55 21.67
CA THR A 50 -6.09 -2.63 22.26
C THR A 50 -4.75 -2.80 21.55
N TYR A 51 -4.76 -2.77 20.20
CA TYR A 51 -3.53 -2.76 19.42
C TYR A 51 -2.60 -1.60 19.80
N ARG A 52 -3.16 -0.39 19.99
CA ARG A 52 -2.42 0.79 20.45
C ARG A 52 -1.68 0.55 21.74
N ALA A 53 -2.42 0.11 22.76
CA ALA A 53 -1.89 -0.06 24.09
C ALA A 53 -0.78 -1.11 24.10
N GLU A 54 -0.91 -2.15 23.28
CA GLU A 54 0.09 -3.20 23.15
C GLU A 54 1.35 -2.72 22.40
N VAL A 55 1.18 -1.95 21.33
CA VAL A 55 2.28 -1.28 20.60
C VAL A 55 3.02 -0.32 21.52
N GLU A 56 2.33 0.57 22.22
CA GLU A 56 2.92 1.55 23.13
C GLU A 56 3.68 0.84 24.27
N ARG A 57 3.16 -0.26 24.79
CA ARG A 57 3.87 -1.10 25.79
C ARG A 57 5.13 -1.74 25.22
N SER A 58 5.11 -2.10 23.93
CA SER A 58 6.22 -2.79 23.25
C SER A 58 7.28 -1.82 22.71
N ARG A 59 6.97 -0.53 22.53
CA ARG A 59 7.85 0.51 21.93
C ARG A 59 9.15 0.75 22.69
N CYS A 60 9.26 0.40 23.97
CA CYS A 60 10.45 0.65 24.79
C CYS A 60 11.68 -0.25 24.47
N ARG A 61 11.77 -0.89 23.29
CA ARG A 61 12.75 -1.98 23.05
C ARG A 61 13.51 -1.98 21.72
N CYS A 62 13.40 -0.95 20.86
CA CYS A 62 14.06 -0.97 19.55
C CYS A 62 14.93 0.28 19.31
N ASP A 63 16.22 0.18 19.61
CA ASP A 63 17.26 1.21 19.36
C ASP A 63 17.81 1.17 17.92
N SER A 64 17.00 0.97 16.88
CA SER A 64 17.55 0.97 15.51
C SER A 64 17.59 2.38 14.92
N THR A 65 18.73 3.06 15.05
CA THR A 65 19.02 4.38 14.45
C THR A 65 19.59 4.30 13.02
N GLU A 66 19.65 3.12 12.40
CA GLU A 66 20.48 2.86 11.22
C GLU A 66 19.94 3.39 9.87
N GLN A 67 18.69 3.86 9.80
CA GLN A 67 18.11 4.26 8.51
C GLN A 67 18.40 5.73 8.21
N VAL A 68 19.33 6.03 7.29
CA VAL A 68 19.52 7.40 6.76
C VAL A 68 18.87 7.44 5.37
N PRO A 69 17.98 8.39 5.05
CA PRO A 69 17.23 8.40 3.79
C PRO A 69 18.08 8.20 2.52
N SER A 70 19.21 8.92 2.41
CA SER A 70 20.11 8.83 1.26
C SER A 70 20.83 7.48 1.18
N ALA A 71 21.33 6.97 2.30
CA ALA A 71 21.95 5.64 2.37
C ALA A 71 20.92 4.53 2.11
N MET A 72 19.69 4.70 2.60
CA MET A 72 18.59 3.79 2.34
C MET A 72 18.27 3.71 0.85
N LEU A 73 18.11 4.84 0.17
CA LEU A 73 17.84 4.85 -1.27
C LEU A 73 18.96 4.15 -2.06
N GLU A 74 20.22 4.41 -1.71
CA GLU A 74 21.36 3.79 -2.38
C GLU A 74 21.37 2.26 -2.21
N GLU A 75 21.09 1.76 -1.02
CA GLU A 75 20.95 0.31 -0.79
C GLU A 75 19.76 -0.28 -1.54
N LEU A 76 18.63 0.44 -1.61
CA LEU A 76 17.47 -0.01 -2.38
C LEU A 76 17.79 -0.10 -3.88
N ARG A 77 18.60 0.84 -4.42
CA ARG A 77 19.08 0.79 -5.81
C ARG A 77 19.99 -0.40 -6.06
N LYS A 78 20.96 -0.67 -5.18
CA LYS A 78 21.83 -1.85 -5.28
C LYS A 78 21.03 -3.14 -5.28
N LEU A 79 19.97 -3.23 -4.49
CA LEU A 79 19.06 -4.37 -4.46
C LEU A 79 18.22 -4.43 -5.74
N GLY A 80 17.69 -3.30 -6.20
CA GLY A 80 16.94 -3.19 -7.45
C GLY A 80 17.74 -3.59 -8.69
N ALA A 81 19.02 -3.25 -8.74
CA ALA A 81 19.94 -3.63 -9.81
C ALA A 81 20.23 -5.14 -9.88
N ARG A 82 19.97 -5.88 -8.79
CA ARG A 82 20.09 -7.34 -8.74
C ARG A 82 18.79 -8.05 -9.15
N ALA A 83 17.66 -7.35 -9.14
CA ALA A 83 16.41 -7.90 -9.60
C ALA A 83 16.45 -8.06 -11.12
N GLU A 84 15.77 -9.07 -11.66
CA GLU A 84 15.63 -9.18 -13.10
C GLU A 84 14.95 -7.90 -13.63
N PRO A 85 15.44 -7.31 -14.74
CA PRO A 85 14.75 -6.20 -15.36
C PRO A 85 13.32 -6.63 -15.62
N SER A 86 12.34 -5.88 -15.11
CA SER A 86 10.96 -6.05 -15.54
C SER A 86 10.94 -5.76 -17.05
N CYS A 87 11.02 -6.80 -17.88
CA CYS A 87 11.38 -6.71 -19.30
C CYS A 87 10.69 -5.55 -20.02
N GLY A 88 11.48 -4.82 -20.83
CA GLY A 88 11.16 -3.50 -21.35
C GLY A 88 9.91 -3.38 -22.22
N ALA A 89 9.45 -2.13 -22.38
CA ALA A 89 8.46 -1.57 -23.32
C ALA A 89 7.11 -2.29 -23.57
N GLY A 90 6.91 -3.51 -23.08
CA GLY A 90 5.65 -4.24 -23.06
C GLY A 90 5.46 -4.75 -21.65
N ALA A 91 4.59 -4.07 -20.89
CA ALA A 91 4.27 -4.38 -19.50
C ALA A 91 3.86 -5.85 -19.33
N ARG A 92 4.81 -6.75 -19.03
CA ARG A 92 4.46 -8.00 -18.35
C ARG A 92 3.85 -7.62 -17.01
N GLY A 93 2.79 -8.32 -16.65
CA GLY A 93 2.11 -8.16 -15.38
C GLY A 93 3.03 -8.47 -14.18
N LEU A 94 2.46 -8.39 -12.97
CA LEU A 94 3.12 -8.92 -11.76
C LEU A 94 3.51 -10.39 -11.97
N SER A 95 4.53 -10.87 -11.26
CA SER A 95 5.05 -12.25 -11.42
C SER A 95 3.98 -13.34 -11.21
N TRP A 96 2.93 -13.03 -10.44
CA TRP A 96 1.78 -13.91 -10.18
C TRP A 96 0.53 -13.60 -11.02
N SER A 97 0.55 -12.60 -11.90
CA SER A 97 -0.64 -12.14 -12.63
C SER A 97 -0.88 -12.84 -13.98
N ASN A 98 -0.16 -13.94 -14.25
CA ASN A 98 -0.28 -14.74 -15.48
C ASN A 98 -0.22 -13.91 -16.78
N GLY A 99 0.57 -12.84 -16.78
CA GLY A 99 0.75 -11.97 -17.95
C GLY A 99 -0.34 -10.91 -18.16
N ALA A 100 -1.29 -10.76 -17.23
CA ALA A 100 -2.29 -9.70 -17.30
C ALA A 100 -1.62 -8.31 -17.35
N PRO A 101 -1.99 -7.43 -18.31
CA PRO A 101 -1.37 -6.13 -18.41
C PRO A 101 -1.72 -5.27 -17.20
N ILE A 102 -0.72 -4.54 -16.68
CA ILE A 102 -0.94 -3.58 -15.60
C ILE A 102 -1.65 -2.35 -16.18
N VAL A 103 -2.93 -2.22 -15.87
CA VAL A 103 -3.72 -1.03 -16.20
C VAL A 103 -3.63 -0.02 -15.05
N PRO A 104 -3.21 1.23 -15.31
CA PRO A 104 -3.02 2.25 -14.26
C PRO A 104 -4.14 2.37 -13.26
N ALA A 105 -5.34 2.44 -13.80
CA ALA A 105 -6.53 2.68 -13.02
C ALA A 105 -6.88 1.43 -12.20
N ARG A 106 -6.69 0.21 -12.74
CA ARG A 106 -6.92 -1.04 -12.02
C ARG A 106 -5.88 -1.29 -10.93
N LEU A 107 -4.61 -0.99 -11.18
CA LEU A 107 -3.59 -1.11 -10.14
C LEU A 107 -3.79 -0.07 -9.04
N THR A 108 -4.14 1.16 -9.37
CA THR A 108 -4.50 2.17 -8.37
C THR A 108 -5.68 1.68 -7.53
N ALA A 109 -6.71 1.14 -8.18
CA ALA A 109 -7.83 0.52 -7.49
C ALA A 109 -7.38 -0.69 -6.67
N ALA A 110 -6.40 -1.49 -7.11
CA ALA A 110 -5.86 -2.62 -6.36
C ALA A 110 -5.09 -2.15 -5.13
N LEU A 111 -4.15 -1.22 -5.27
CA LEU A 111 -3.45 -0.58 -4.17
C LEU A 111 -4.46 0.01 -3.16
N ALA A 112 -5.52 0.68 -3.63
CA ALA A 112 -6.62 1.20 -2.81
C ALA A 112 -7.49 0.11 -2.16
N SER A 113 -7.82 -0.95 -2.90
CA SER A 113 -8.57 -2.14 -2.44
C SER A 113 -7.81 -2.92 -1.41
N PHE A 114 -6.48 -2.88 -1.53
CA PHE A 114 -5.62 -3.10 -0.40
C PHE A 114 -5.94 -1.95 0.58
N VAL A 115 -5.47 -0.72 0.54
CA VAL A 115 -5.57 0.22 1.70
C VAL A 115 -6.89 0.35 2.54
N ASP A 116 -8.14 0.24 2.03
CA ASP A 116 -9.43 -0.06 2.75
C ASP A 116 -10.64 0.49 1.96
N ASP A 117 -11.87 -0.01 2.22
CA ASP A 117 -13.19 0.52 1.78
C ASP A 117 -13.47 0.64 0.28
N TYR A 118 -12.66 -0.01 -0.56
CA TYR A 118 -13.07 -0.24 -1.93
C TYR A 118 -14.29 -1.18 -1.97
N GLY A 119 -15.45 -0.62 -2.31
CA GLY A 119 -16.70 -1.36 -2.54
C GLY A 119 -16.88 -1.87 -3.96
N GLY A 120 -15.88 -1.66 -4.84
CA GLY A 120 -15.89 -2.21 -6.19
C GLY A 120 -15.40 -3.66 -6.24
N PRO A 121 -15.40 -4.29 -7.42
CA PRO A 121 -14.94 -5.68 -7.59
C PRO A 121 -13.48 -5.85 -7.19
N PHE A 122 -13.20 -6.75 -6.24
CA PHE A 122 -11.84 -6.99 -5.79
C PHE A 122 -10.95 -7.46 -6.96
N PRO A 123 -9.77 -6.86 -7.18
CA PRO A 123 -8.93 -7.17 -8.33
C PRO A 123 -8.05 -8.39 -8.05
N TRP A 124 -8.66 -9.57 -8.09
CA TRP A 124 -8.04 -10.86 -7.79
C TRP A 124 -6.76 -11.13 -8.56
N GLU A 125 -6.66 -10.63 -9.80
CA GLU A 125 -5.47 -10.78 -10.64
C GLU A 125 -4.20 -10.14 -10.06
N PHE A 126 -4.36 -9.22 -9.10
CA PHE A 126 -3.25 -8.57 -8.41
C PHE A 126 -3.07 -9.07 -6.98
N SER A 127 -3.76 -10.14 -6.55
CA SER A 127 -3.67 -10.69 -5.19
C SER A 127 -2.58 -11.77 -5.06
N PRO A 128 -1.45 -11.50 -4.39
CA PRO A 128 -0.39 -12.49 -4.16
C PRO A 128 -0.63 -13.34 -2.90
N GLU A 129 -1.78 -14.01 -2.74
CA GLU A 129 -2.14 -14.69 -1.48
C GLU A 129 -1.05 -15.67 -0.98
N GLU A 130 -0.60 -16.58 -1.83
CA GLU A 130 0.44 -17.56 -1.46
C GLU A 130 1.77 -16.89 -1.08
N ALA A 131 2.22 -15.91 -1.87
CA ALA A 131 3.46 -15.19 -1.62
C ALA A 131 3.37 -14.30 -0.36
N VAL A 132 2.18 -13.74 -0.07
CA VAL A 132 1.91 -13.00 1.16
C VAL A 132 2.03 -13.92 2.36
N GLY A 133 1.43 -15.12 2.29
CA GLY A 133 1.56 -16.13 3.34
C GLY A 133 3.01 -16.54 3.60
N ALA A 134 3.77 -16.81 2.55
CA ALA A 134 5.19 -17.18 2.64
C ALA A 134 6.04 -16.05 3.26
N LEU A 135 5.92 -14.81 2.76
CA LEU A 135 6.70 -13.69 3.29
C LEU A 135 6.28 -13.32 4.72
N LEU A 136 5.00 -13.51 5.08
CA LEU A 136 4.54 -13.31 6.45
C LEU A 136 5.18 -14.31 7.42
N ASN A 137 5.37 -15.56 7.01
CA ASN A 137 6.07 -16.57 7.81
C ASN A 137 7.54 -16.19 8.01
N GLU A 138 8.23 -15.73 6.95
CA GLU A 138 9.60 -15.18 7.07
C GLU A 138 9.68 -14.00 8.06
N VAL A 139 8.71 -13.09 8.04
CA VAL A 139 8.65 -11.97 9.00
C VAL A 139 8.46 -12.47 10.44
N ARG A 140 7.64 -13.51 10.63
CA ARG A 140 7.37 -14.12 11.96
C ARG A 140 8.59 -14.81 12.54
N GLU A 141 9.38 -15.51 11.72
CA GLU A 141 10.54 -16.28 12.16
C GLU A 141 11.74 -15.41 12.54
N ARG A 142 11.75 -14.14 12.11
CA ARG A 142 12.87 -13.22 12.31
C ARG A 142 12.73 -12.32 13.54
N ALA A 143 11.96 -12.69 14.55
CA ALA A 143 11.85 -11.94 15.81
C ALA A 143 12.90 -12.40 16.85
N PRO A 144 13.63 -11.50 17.57
CA PRO A 144 13.77 -10.06 17.35
C PRO A 144 15.02 -9.76 16.50
N ALA A 145 14.86 -9.68 15.19
CA ALA A 145 15.87 -9.16 14.26
C ALA A 145 15.20 -8.13 13.35
N SER A 146 15.46 -6.84 13.63
CA SER A 146 14.79 -5.71 12.99
C SER A 146 15.01 -5.68 11.47
N LEU A 147 13.99 -6.09 10.72
CA LEU A 147 13.84 -6.02 9.27
C LEU A 147 13.74 -4.55 8.85
N THR A 148 14.87 -3.96 8.50
CA THR A 148 14.94 -2.63 7.87
C THR A 148 14.31 -2.63 6.48
N ILE A 149 13.97 -1.45 5.97
CA ILE A 149 13.39 -1.28 4.61
C ILE A 149 14.23 -1.99 3.52
N PRO A 150 15.57 -1.86 3.47
CA PRO A 150 16.37 -2.64 2.52
C PRO A 150 16.29 -4.16 2.71
N ARG A 151 16.27 -4.66 3.96
CA ARG A 151 16.15 -6.11 4.23
C ARG A 151 14.79 -6.65 3.80
N GLN A 152 13.73 -5.89 4.03
CA GLN A 152 12.40 -6.21 3.53
C GLN A 152 12.41 -6.33 1.99
N LEU A 153 13.02 -5.36 1.29
CA LEU A 153 13.16 -5.42 -0.17
C LEU A 153 13.95 -6.64 -0.63
N ALA A 154 15.08 -6.95 0.00
CA ALA A 154 15.89 -8.10 -0.35
C ALA A 154 15.12 -9.42 -0.26
N LEU A 155 14.31 -9.61 0.80
CA LEU A 155 13.46 -10.79 0.95
C LEU A 155 12.41 -10.87 -0.16
N ALA A 156 11.73 -9.76 -0.43
CA ALA A 156 10.68 -9.73 -1.44
C ALA A 156 11.23 -9.94 -2.86
N VAL A 157 12.37 -9.31 -3.20
CA VAL A 157 13.05 -9.53 -4.49
C VAL A 157 13.46 -10.99 -4.65
N GLY A 158 13.98 -11.64 -3.59
CA GLY A 158 14.28 -13.07 -3.60
C GLY A 158 13.05 -13.95 -3.86
N ALA A 159 11.86 -13.51 -3.40
CA ALA A 159 10.60 -14.24 -3.60
C ALA A 159 9.95 -13.98 -4.97
N THR A 160 10.14 -12.79 -5.55
CA THR A 160 9.41 -12.38 -6.77
C THR A 160 10.27 -12.37 -8.03
N GLY A 161 11.60 -12.31 -7.92
CA GLY A 161 12.53 -12.18 -9.04
C GLY A 161 12.60 -10.78 -9.65
N ASP A 162 11.51 -10.00 -9.59
CA ASP A 162 11.44 -8.63 -10.10
C ASP A 162 11.08 -7.58 -9.02
N LEU A 163 11.56 -6.36 -9.24
CA LEU A 163 11.45 -5.26 -8.28
C LEU A 163 10.02 -4.76 -8.07
N PHE A 164 9.21 -4.70 -9.12
CA PHE A 164 7.87 -4.12 -9.02
C PHE A 164 6.92 -5.05 -8.26
N SER A 165 6.95 -6.34 -8.58
CA SER A 165 6.29 -7.39 -7.80
C SER A 165 6.75 -7.39 -6.36
N ALA A 166 8.06 -7.25 -6.09
CA ALA A 166 8.58 -7.21 -4.73
C ALA A 166 7.93 -6.08 -3.90
N VAL A 167 7.82 -4.88 -4.47
CA VAL A 167 7.21 -3.73 -3.78
C VAL A 167 5.71 -3.92 -3.57
N VAL A 168 4.99 -4.48 -4.54
CA VAL A 168 3.55 -4.80 -4.38
C VAL A 168 3.34 -5.89 -3.32
N LEU A 169 4.19 -6.92 -3.30
CA LEU A 169 4.17 -7.99 -2.30
C LEU A 169 4.41 -7.43 -0.90
N LEU A 170 5.40 -6.54 -0.72
CA LEU A 170 5.69 -5.90 0.56
C LEU A 170 4.53 -5.07 1.08
N HIS A 171 3.90 -4.29 0.21
CA HIS A 171 2.70 -3.54 0.56
C HIS A 171 1.60 -4.49 1.08
N ALA A 172 1.31 -5.56 0.34
CA ALA A 172 0.30 -6.55 0.69
C ALA A 172 0.61 -7.24 2.04
N THR A 173 1.82 -7.76 2.20
CA THR A 173 2.25 -8.51 3.39
C THR A 173 2.27 -7.65 4.64
N LEU A 174 2.87 -6.46 4.58
CA LEU A 174 2.95 -5.58 5.75
C LEU A 174 1.60 -4.98 6.10
N ARG A 175 0.71 -4.80 5.12
CA ARG A 175 -0.68 -4.43 5.42
C ARG A 175 -1.42 -5.56 6.12
N TRP A 176 -1.25 -6.80 5.68
CA TRP A 176 -1.83 -7.95 6.39
C TRP A 176 -1.32 -8.02 7.83
N LEU A 177 -0.03 -7.80 8.06
CA LEU A 177 0.55 -7.70 9.40
C LEU A 177 -0.08 -6.56 10.23
N ALA A 178 -0.18 -5.36 9.63
CA ALA A 178 -0.67 -4.15 10.28
C ALA A 178 -2.19 -4.13 10.51
N ARG A 179 -2.99 -4.97 9.85
CA ARG A 179 -4.45 -5.00 10.01
C ARG A 179 -5.01 -6.35 10.48
N GLY A 180 -4.31 -7.44 10.20
CA GLY A 180 -4.58 -8.78 10.68
C GLY A 180 -5.75 -9.50 10.03
N ARG A 181 -6.39 -8.90 9.01
CA ARG A 181 -7.55 -9.48 8.32
C ARG A 181 -7.96 -8.66 7.09
N ASP A 182 -8.20 -9.34 5.97
CA ASP A 182 -9.09 -8.93 4.87
C ASP A 182 -9.56 -10.19 4.12
N ALA A 183 -10.69 -10.75 4.54
CA ALA A 183 -11.22 -11.99 3.96
C ALA A 183 -11.62 -11.86 2.48
N ARG A 184 -11.75 -10.61 1.97
CA ARG A 184 -12.01 -10.37 0.54
C ARG A 184 -10.74 -10.53 -0.28
N ALA A 185 -9.58 -10.23 0.30
CA ALA A 185 -8.30 -10.31 -0.38
C ALA A 185 -7.63 -11.68 -0.23
N TYR A 186 -7.79 -12.27 0.95
CA TYR A 186 -7.11 -13.51 1.35
C TYR A 186 -8.07 -14.42 2.14
N PRO A 187 -9.07 -15.01 1.46
CA PRO A 187 -10.11 -15.81 2.11
C PRO A 187 -9.57 -17.10 2.74
N THR A 188 -8.42 -17.61 2.31
CA THR A 188 -7.84 -18.86 2.83
C THR A 188 -6.89 -18.61 4.01
N MET A 189 -6.45 -17.38 4.20
CA MET A 189 -5.55 -17.00 5.30
C MET A 189 -6.31 -16.84 6.62
N ALA A 190 -5.80 -17.49 7.68
CA ALA A 190 -6.34 -17.34 9.03
C ALA A 190 -6.12 -15.90 9.56
N PRO A 191 -7.14 -15.27 10.18
CA PRO A 191 -6.98 -13.97 10.82
C PRO A 191 -5.87 -14.00 11.88
N MET A 192 -5.11 -12.90 12.00
CA MET A 192 -4.09 -12.78 13.04
C MET A 192 -4.67 -12.16 14.31
N SER A 193 -4.36 -12.76 15.45
CA SER A 193 -4.61 -12.15 16.76
C SER A 193 -3.76 -10.89 16.96
N ILE A 194 -4.21 -9.98 17.84
CA ILE A 194 -3.44 -8.77 18.19
C ILE A 194 -2.04 -9.14 18.71
N ALA A 195 -1.94 -10.19 19.53
CA ALA A 195 -0.67 -10.63 20.08
C ALA A 195 0.30 -11.13 18.99
N GLU A 196 -0.18 -11.91 18.02
CA GLU A 196 0.64 -12.34 16.88
C GLU A 196 1.11 -11.16 16.04
N ARG A 197 0.23 -10.19 15.79
CA ARG A 197 0.57 -8.98 15.03
C ARG A 197 1.64 -8.16 15.73
N VAL A 198 1.54 -7.97 17.03
CA VAL A 198 2.55 -7.24 17.81
C VAL A 198 3.88 -7.99 17.81
N ARG A 199 3.87 -9.32 18.01
CA ARG A 199 5.10 -10.14 17.97
C ARG A 199 5.79 -10.08 16.62
N ALA A 200 5.06 -10.29 15.52
CA ALA A 200 5.63 -10.24 14.18
C ALA A 200 5.98 -8.80 13.75
N GLY A 201 5.20 -7.81 14.19
CA GLY A 201 5.47 -6.38 13.98
C GLY A 201 6.76 -5.92 14.67
N ALA A 202 7.14 -6.53 15.79
CA ALA A 202 8.43 -6.27 16.44
C ALA A 202 9.64 -6.71 15.60
N SER A 203 9.44 -7.59 14.61
CA SER A 203 10.47 -7.91 13.63
C SER A 203 10.68 -6.78 12.62
N VAL A 204 9.76 -5.83 12.45
CA VAL A 204 9.91 -4.71 11.51
C VAL A 204 10.63 -3.56 12.19
N ALA A 205 11.71 -3.08 11.58
CA ALA A 205 12.46 -1.95 12.13
C ALA A 205 11.60 -0.67 12.09
N PRO A 206 11.51 0.08 13.19
CA PRO A 206 10.79 1.34 13.19
C PRO A 206 11.47 2.38 12.30
N PHE A 207 10.67 3.28 11.70
CA PHE A 207 11.20 4.53 11.14
C PHE A 207 11.79 5.42 12.23
N ARG A 208 12.73 6.29 11.84
CA ARG A 208 13.31 7.24 12.79
C ARG A 208 12.28 8.27 13.24
N PRO A 209 12.42 8.85 14.44
CA PRO A 209 11.53 9.91 14.91
C PRO A 209 11.45 11.11 13.95
N GLU A 210 12.53 11.41 13.22
CA GLU A 210 12.52 12.49 12.22
C GLU A 210 11.61 12.18 11.01
N GLU A 211 11.44 10.90 10.70
CA GLU A 211 10.66 10.41 9.56
C GLU A 211 9.23 10.04 9.96
N SER A 212 9.03 9.59 11.20
CA SER A 212 7.73 9.31 11.80
C SER A 212 7.64 9.94 13.21
N PRO A 213 7.42 11.26 13.30
CA PRO A 213 7.43 12.00 14.58
C PRO A 213 6.27 11.65 15.50
N ASP A 214 5.16 11.19 14.94
CA ASP A 214 4.01 10.67 15.70
C ASP A 214 4.23 9.19 16.16
N GLY A 215 5.42 8.65 15.87
CA GLY A 215 5.89 7.30 16.13
C GLY A 215 5.39 6.28 15.11
N ASP A 216 6.21 5.26 14.83
CA ASP A 216 5.88 4.12 13.96
C ASP A 216 5.05 3.08 14.75
N PRO A 217 3.73 2.91 14.51
CA PRO A 217 2.93 1.90 15.16
C PRO A 217 3.19 0.49 14.62
N LEU A 218 4.33 -0.10 14.98
CA LEU A 218 4.77 -1.45 14.56
C LEU A 218 4.40 -1.73 13.10
N GLY A 219 5.14 -1.13 12.17
CA GLY A 219 5.02 -1.48 10.75
C GLY A 219 4.28 -0.46 9.91
N ASP A 220 4.52 0.84 10.10
CA ASP A 220 4.25 1.88 9.09
C ASP A 220 4.91 1.60 7.74
N ALA A 221 5.79 0.61 7.67
CA ALA A 221 6.37 0.12 6.43
C ALA A 221 5.30 -0.18 5.36
N TYR A 222 4.06 -0.57 5.70
CA TYR A 222 3.02 -0.75 4.68
C TYR A 222 2.63 0.55 3.97
N HIS A 223 2.64 1.69 4.67
CA HIS A 223 2.42 3.02 4.09
C HIS A 223 3.55 3.37 3.13
N TYR A 224 4.79 3.23 3.59
CA TYR A 224 5.98 3.42 2.77
C TYR A 224 5.92 2.59 1.47
N TRP A 225 5.65 1.29 1.55
CA TRP A 225 5.59 0.42 0.38
C TRP A 225 4.38 0.68 -0.52
N ALA A 226 3.23 1.11 0.03
CA ALA A 226 2.09 1.54 -0.78
C ALA A 226 2.50 2.72 -1.69
N MET A 227 3.22 3.68 -1.11
CA MET A 227 3.67 4.88 -1.82
C MET A 227 4.84 4.59 -2.75
N ALA A 228 5.75 3.68 -2.39
CA ALA A 228 6.78 3.19 -3.30
C ALA A 228 6.18 2.49 -4.54
N ALA A 229 5.14 1.67 -4.36
CA ALA A 229 4.41 1.05 -5.47
C ALA A 229 3.79 2.12 -6.39
N ALA A 230 3.14 3.12 -5.80
CA ALA A 230 2.57 4.24 -6.55
C ALA A 230 3.65 5.03 -7.32
N GLY A 231 4.79 5.32 -6.68
CA GLY A 231 5.92 6.01 -7.29
C GLY A 231 6.53 5.24 -8.47
N MET A 232 6.72 3.94 -8.31
CA MET A 232 7.20 3.07 -9.39
C MET A 232 6.20 2.99 -10.53
N PHE A 233 4.91 2.95 -10.20
CA PHE A 233 3.86 2.87 -11.18
C PHE A 233 3.72 4.17 -11.99
N ARG A 234 3.94 5.33 -11.35
CA ARG A 234 3.88 6.65 -12.00
C ARG A 234 4.74 6.72 -13.25
N SER A 235 5.94 6.13 -13.28
CA SER A 235 6.82 6.19 -14.46
C SER A 235 6.25 5.47 -15.68
N ARG A 236 5.30 4.54 -15.48
CA ARG A 236 4.62 3.78 -16.55
C ARG A 236 3.47 4.54 -17.20
N ILE A 237 3.08 5.70 -16.66
CA ILE A 237 2.03 6.54 -17.25
C ILE A 237 2.66 7.31 -18.43
N ALA A 238 2.14 7.09 -19.64
CA ALA A 238 2.70 7.70 -20.85
C ALA A 238 2.59 9.23 -20.88
N SER A 239 1.44 9.79 -20.47
CA SER A 239 1.22 11.23 -20.48
C SER A 239 1.96 11.93 -19.34
N GLU A 240 2.77 12.93 -19.67
CA GLU A 240 3.47 13.77 -18.69
C GLU A 240 2.51 14.53 -17.77
N ALA A 241 1.45 15.11 -18.32
CA ALA A 241 0.41 15.77 -17.53
C ALA A 241 -0.25 14.79 -16.54
N SER A 242 -0.55 13.56 -16.99
CA SER A 242 -1.11 12.53 -16.11
C SER A 242 -0.11 12.06 -15.05
N ARG A 243 1.20 11.97 -15.39
CA ARG A 243 2.27 11.68 -14.41
C ARG A 243 2.38 12.76 -13.35
N ALA A 244 2.34 14.02 -13.75
CA ALA A 244 2.38 15.16 -12.84
C ALA A 244 1.19 15.15 -11.88
N LEU A 245 -0.02 14.99 -12.42
CA LEU A 245 -1.25 14.92 -11.64
C LEU A 245 -1.25 13.73 -10.67
N PHE A 246 -0.84 12.55 -11.13
CA PHE A 246 -0.73 11.35 -10.29
C PHE A 246 0.23 11.57 -9.11
N GLY A 247 1.42 12.14 -9.39
CA GLY A 247 2.40 12.45 -8.36
C GLY A 247 1.88 13.47 -7.34
N ALA A 248 1.25 14.56 -7.82
CA ALA A 248 0.69 15.59 -6.95
C ALA A 248 -0.42 15.07 -6.04
N LEU A 249 -1.27 14.16 -6.54
CA LEU A 249 -2.36 13.58 -5.76
C LEU A 249 -1.86 12.66 -4.66
N PHE A 250 -0.90 11.77 -4.95
CA PHE A 250 -0.30 10.91 -3.93
C PHE A 250 0.53 11.71 -2.92
N TRP A 251 1.26 12.73 -3.37
CA TRP A 251 1.97 13.63 -2.46
C TRP A 251 1.02 14.32 -1.48
N SER A 252 -0.19 14.69 -1.94
CA SER A 252 -1.18 15.44 -1.17
C SER A 252 -2.19 14.57 -0.41
N ALA A 253 -2.22 13.26 -0.70
CA ALA A 253 -3.19 12.32 -0.16
C ALA A 253 -3.26 12.33 1.38
N PRO A 254 -2.16 12.37 2.14
CA PRO A 254 -2.22 12.30 3.61
C PRO A 254 -2.94 13.49 4.24
N TRP A 255 -2.75 14.71 3.70
CA TRP A 255 -3.49 15.89 4.19
C TRP A 255 -4.94 15.88 3.75
N LEU A 256 -5.21 15.47 2.51
CA LEU A 256 -6.59 15.38 2.01
C LEU A 256 -7.39 14.37 2.84
N MET A 257 -6.82 13.18 3.10
CA MET A 257 -7.44 12.18 3.97
C MET A 257 -7.66 12.72 5.39
N SER A 258 -6.68 13.41 5.96
CA SER A 258 -6.80 14.03 7.29
C SER A 258 -7.88 15.11 7.34
N ALA A 259 -8.02 15.92 6.28
CA ALA A 259 -9.04 16.95 6.17
C ALA A 259 -10.44 16.34 6.03
N VAL A 260 -10.60 15.34 5.16
CA VAL A 260 -11.87 14.63 4.96
C VAL A 260 -12.30 13.88 6.22
N ARG A 261 -11.40 13.15 6.88
CA ARG A 261 -11.72 12.43 8.13
C ARG A 261 -12.15 13.35 9.25
N ARG A 262 -11.45 14.46 9.46
CA ARG A 262 -11.80 15.44 10.51
C ARG A 262 -13.05 16.23 10.16
N GLY A 263 -13.15 16.73 8.94
CA GLY A 263 -14.23 17.62 8.51
C GLY A 263 -15.55 16.89 8.26
N ILE A 264 -15.51 15.77 7.53
CA ILE A 264 -16.71 15.03 7.10
C ILE A 264 -17.09 13.97 8.14
N PHE A 265 -16.12 13.13 8.51
CA PHE A 265 -16.39 11.97 9.36
C PHE A 265 -16.26 12.24 10.86
N ARG A 266 -15.76 13.42 11.25
CA ARG A 266 -15.48 13.81 12.65
C ARG A 266 -14.65 12.76 13.41
N ARG A 267 -13.74 12.09 12.71
CA ARG A 267 -12.85 11.06 13.25
C ARG A 267 -11.41 11.56 13.25
N THR A 268 -10.71 11.40 14.37
CA THR A 268 -9.27 11.66 14.47
C THR A 268 -8.49 10.43 14.02
N LEU A 269 -7.38 10.64 13.31
CA LEU A 269 -6.47 9.55 12.94
C LEU A 269 -5.86 8.92 14.20
N PHE A 270 -5.68 7.59 14.11
CA PHE A 270 -5.32 6.73 15.23
C PHE A 270 -3.82 6.83 15.60
N TYR A 271 -2.96 6.83 14.58
CA TYR A 271 -1.58 7.30 14.60
C TYR A 271 -1.49 8.42 13.57
N GLY A 272 -0.60 9.39 13.80
CA GLY A 272 -0.68 10.74 13.24
C GLY A 272 -0.49 10.85 11.72
N ASN A 273 0.16 11.91 11.28
CA ASN A 273 0.25 12.19 9.86
C ASN A 273 1.43 11.42 9.24
N HIS A 274 1.16 10.30 8.58
CA HIS A 274 2.17 9.50 7.86
C HIS A 274 2.78 10.21 6.63
N ALA A 275 2.47 11.50 6.40
CA ALA A 275 2.92 12.26 5.24
C ALA A 275 4.43 12.17 4.97
N THR A 276 5.27 12.18 6.00
CA THR A 276 6.73 12.11 5.80
C THR A 276 7.15 10.75 5.26
N VAL A 277 6.69 9.65 5.88
CA VAL A 277 6.90 8.27 5.42
C VAL A 277 6.31 8.06 4.02
N ASP A 278 5.10 8.57 3.77
CA ASP A 278 4.41 8.45 2.50
C ASP A 278 5.19 9.16 1.36
N ARG A 279 5.69 10.38 1.61
CA ARG A 279 6.52 11.13 0.66
C ARG A 279 7.86 10.44 0.39
N LEU A 280 8.46 9.88 1.43
CA LEU A 280 9.72 9.14 1.32
C LEU A 280 9.53 7.92 0.41
N GLY A 281 8.50 7.11 0.68
CA GLY A 281 8.12 5.96 -0.15
C GLY A 281 7.87 6.36 -1.60
N LEU A 282 7.07 7.41 -1.85
CA LEU A 282 6.78 7.90 -3.19
C LEU A 282 8.04 8.31 -3.95
N SER A 283 8.92 9.07 -3.29
CA SER A 283 10.17 9.57 -3.89
C SER A 283 11.11 8.41 -4.23
N HIS A 284 11.25 7.44 -3.35
CA HIS A 284 12.07 6.24 -3.59
C HIS A 284 11.49 5.38 -4.71
N GLY A 285 10.17 5.18 -4.75
CA GLY A 285 9.52 4.45 -5.85
C GLY A 285 9.77 5.09 -7.22
N ILE A 286 9.69 6.42 -7.30
CA ILE A 286 10.02 7.16 -8.53
C ILE A 286 11.48 6.92 -8.93
N ALA A 287 12.41 7.06 -7.99
CA ALA A 287 13.84 6.87 -8.23
C ALA A 287 14.15 5.44 -8.71
N LEU A 288 13.63 4.42 -8.02
CA LEU A 288 13.83 3.02 -8.38
C LEU A 288 13.32 2.71 -9.80
N SER A 289 12.21 3.31 -10.21
CA SER A 289 11.67 3.08 -11.54
C SER A 289 12.47 3.70 -12.69
N SER A 290 13.22 4.77 -12.41
CA SER A 290 14.06 5.45 -13.39
C SER A 290 15.30 4.65 -13.79
N GLU A 291 15.66 3.63 -12.99
CA GLU A 291 16.80 2.75 -13.24
C GLU A 291 16.43 1.48 -14.02
N VAL A 292 15.17 1.05 -13.90
CA VAL A 292 14.65 -0.16 -14.58
C VAL A 292 14.05 0.15 -15.96
N THR A 293 13.74 1.42 -16.23
CA THR A 293 13.19 1.85 -17.54
C THR A 293 14.31 2.45 -18.39
N PRO A 294 14.65 1.90 -19.56
CA PRO A 294 15.60 2.55 -20.45
C PRO A 294 15.07 3.94 -20.81
N ARG A 295 15.94 4.96 -20.75
CA ARG A 295 15.59 6.29 -21.26
C ARG A 295 15.23 6.13 -22.74
N PRO A 296 14.10 6.70 -23.21
CA PRO A 296 13.87 6.79 -24.64
C PRO A 296 15.03 7.61 -25.23
N GLY A 297 15.75 6.98 -26.17
CA GLY A 297 16.74 7.66 -27.01
C GLY A 297 16.08 8.56 -28.03
#